data_AF-A0AA88CJK2-F1
#
_entry.id   AF-A0AA88CJK2-F1
#
_cell.length_a   1.000
_cell.length_b   1.000
_cell.length_c   1.000
_cell.angle_alpha   90.00
_cell.angle_beta   90.00
_cell.angle_gamma   90.00
#
_symmetry.space_group_name_H-M   'P 1'
#
loop_
_entity.id
_entity.type
_entity.pdbx_description
1 polymer ?
#
loop_
_entity_poly.entity_id
_entity_poly.type
_entity_poly.pdbx_seq_one_letter_code
_entity_poly.pdbx_strand_id
1 'polypeptide(L)'
;MALLLLHSQSSCSLLVVLWLVLVQTHMGWSAIIMSLKNHHSHQHHRRQPMFQTNQSTCALFAGTWVRDDSYPFYQSSDCPLIDAEFNCQMYGRPDTDYLKYRWRPLNCELPRFNGIEFLLKMRGKTVMFVGDSLGRNQWESLICMVSASARGALTQMIRGDPLSTFKFLDYGVSLSFYRAPYLVDIDVAQGKRILRLDDISGNGNSWLNADVLSFNTGHWWTHKGSLQGWDYMETGGQYYQDMDRVAALEKGLSTWANWVDANVDRTRTRVFFLSISPTHYNPSEWNAGATTTTTKNCYGETAPMSGVSMYPVGAYPEQMRVVDTIIRDMQSPAYLLDITMLSELRKDGHPSIYSGDLSPEQRSNPARSADCSHWCLPGLPDTWNQLFYAALFF
;
A
#
# COMPACT_ATOMS: atom_id res chain seq x y z
N MET A 1 17.27 45.94 -72.03
CA MET A 1 18.32 44.90 -71.89
C MET A 1 18.66 44.78 -70.41
N ALA A 2 18.23 43.66 -69.84
CA ALA A 2 18.36 43.15 -68.46
C ALA A 2 19.27 43.89 -67.47
N LEU A 3 18.66 44.72 -66.61
CA LEU A 3 19.09 44.98 -65.23
C LEU A 3 17.94 44.52 -64.33
N LEU A 4 18.06 43.33 -63.76
CA LEU A 4 17.25 42.71 -62.69
C LEU A 4 17.45 41.21 -62.87
N LEU A 5 18.37 40.58 -62.12
CA LEU A 5 18.41 39.12 -61.79
C LEU A 5 19.75 38.66 -61.16
N LEU A 6 20.43 39.48 -60.35
CA LEU A 6 21.67 39.03 -59.66
C LEU A 6 21.73 39.30 -58.16
N HIS A 7 20.64 39.69 -57.50
CA HIS A 7 20.63 39.90 -56.03
C HIS A 7 19.72 38.94 -55.24
N SER A 8 19.17 37.89 -55.88
CA SER A 8 18.29 36.92 -55.21
C SER A 8 19.00 35.65 -54.70
N GLN A 9 20.29 35.44 -54.97
CA GLN A 9 20.99 34.21 -54.60
C GLN A 9 21.79 34.29 -53.29
N SER A 10 22.10 35.49 -52.77
CA SER A 10 22.86 35.62 -51.51
C SER A 10 21.98 35.57 -50.25
N SER A 11 20.74 36.08 -50.29
CA SER A 11 19.85 36.10 -49.13
C SER A 11 19.25 34.73 -48.80
N CYS A 12 19.06 33.87 -49.82
CA CYS A 12 18.55 32.51 -49.62
C CYS A 12 19.61 31.62 -48.93
N SER A 13 20.89 31.82 -49.26
CA SER A 13 22.01 31.07 -48.70
C SER A 13 22.24 31.38 -47.21
N LEU A 14 22.07 32.65 -46.80
CA LEU A 14 22.18 33.07 -45.39
C LEU A 14 21.04 32.55 -44.51
N LEU A 15 19.81 32.50 -45.04
CA LEU A 15 18.66 31.94 -44.33
C LEU A 15 18.76 30.42 -44.15
N VAL A 16 19.31 29.70 -45.13
CA VAL A 16 19.57 28.26 -45.03
C VAL A 16 20.68 27.95 -44.01
N VAL A 17 21.73 28.77 -43.96
CA VAL A 17 22.80 28.62 -42.95
C VAL A 17 22.29 28.91 -41.54
N LEU A 18 21.45 29.95 -41.36
CA LEU A 18 20.84 30.23 -40.05
C LEU A 18 19.88 29.12 -39.60
N TRP A 19 19.12 28.53 -40.52
CA TRP A 19 18.27 27.36 -40.25
C TRP A 19 19.10 26.12 -39.89
N LEU A 20 20.21 25.87 -40.57
CA LEU A 20 21.11 24.76 -40.26
C LEU A 20 21.77 24.92 -38.89
N VAL A 21 22.14 26.14 -38.49
CA VAL A 21 22.71 26.43 -37.17
C VAL A 21 21.65 26.29 -36.05
N LEU A 22 20.41 26.73 -36.29
CA LEU A 22 19.29 26.54 -35.34
C LEU A 22 18.87 25.07 -35.20
N VAL A 23 18.93 24.29 -36.28
CA VAL A 23 18.68 22.83 -36.23
C VAL A 23 19.83 22.11 -35.51
N GLN A 24 21.09 22.54 -35.68
CA GLN A 24 22.22 21.99 -34.94
C GLN A 24 22.17 22.29 -33.44
N THR A 25 21.71 23.48 -33.01
CA THR A 25 21.55 23.78 -31.58
C THR A 25 20.37 23.06 -30.94
N HIS A 26 19.27 22.84 -31.68
CA HIS A 26 18.16 21.98 -31.22
C HIS A 26 18.52 20.48 -31.16
N MET A 27 19.37 19.99 -32.06
CA MET A 27 19.91 18.63 -32.00
C MET A 27 20.92 18.45 -30.85
N GLY A 28 21.69 19.48 -30.50
CA GLY A 28 22.62 19.48 -29.37
C GLY A 28 21.92 19.41 -28.00
N TRP A 29 20.80 20.12 -27.83
CA TRP A 29 20.01 20.04 -26.58
C TRP A 29 19.18 18.75 -26.49
N SER A 30 18.72 18.22 -27.62
CA SER A 30 18.05 16.91 -27.67
C SER A 30 19.01 15.77 -27.32
N ALA A 31 20.28 15.86 -27.72
CA ALA A 31 21.31 14.87 -27.38
C ALA A 31 21.71 14.89 -25.90
N ILE A 32 21.68 16.05 -25.23
CA ILE A 32 21.95 16.15 -23.78
C ILE A 32 20.76 15.61 -22.96
N ILE A 33 19.52 15.84 -23.39
CA ILE A 33 18.33 15.23 -22.77
C ILE A 33 18.29 13.71 -23.03
N MET A 34 18.76 13.23 -24.19
CA MET A 34 18.94 11.80 -24.43
C MET A 34 20.11 11.19 -23.66
N SER A 35 21.19 11.94 -23.38
CA SER A 35 22.31 11.49 -22.57
C SER A 35 21.94 11.35 -21.09
N LEU A 36 21.10 12.26 -20.56
CA LEU A 36 20.51 12.13 -19.22
C LEU A 36 19.45 11.03 -19.13
N LYS A 37 18.75 10.71 -20.23
CA LYS A 37 17.91 9.51 -20.31
C LYS A 37 18.72 8.20 -20.40
N ASN A 38 19.91 8.23 -21.01
CA ASN A 38 20.73 7.04 -21.22
C ASN A 38 21.57 6.61 -20.00
N HIS A 39 21.70 7.45 -18.97
CA HIS A 39 22.32 7.03 -17.72
C HIS A 39 21.38 6.26 -16.77
N HIS A 40 20.10 6.12 -17.12
CA HIS A 40 19.17 5.16 -16.50
C HIS A 40 18.88 3.95 -17.39
N SER A 41 19.81 3.58 -18.28
CA SER A 41 19.86 2.22 -18.81
C SER A 41 20.51 1.30 -17.78
N HIS A 42 19.86 1.12 -16.63
CA HIS A 42 20.08 -0.11 -15.87
C HIS A 42 19.52 -1.23 -16.73
N GLN A 43 20.42 -2.12 -17.14
CA GLN A 43 20.10 -3.36 -17.82
C GLN A 43 18.77 -3.91 -17.31
N HIS A 44 17.75 -3.90 -18.19
CA HIS A 44 16.54 -4.67 -18.00
C HIS A 44 16.92 -6.15 -18.05
N HIS A 45 17.50 -6.65 -16.96
CA HIS A 45 17.31 -8.04 -16.61
C HIS A 45 15.80 -8.19 -16.46
N ARG A 46 15.18 -8.77 -17.50
CA ARG A 46 13.97 -9.55 -17.35
C ARG A 46 14.28 -10.61 -16.31
N ARG A 47 14.17 -10.25 -15.04
CA ARG A 47 13.89 -11.20 -13.99
C ARG A 47 12.47 -11.67 -14.31
N GLN A 48 12.38 -12.76 -15.06
CA GLN A 48 11.41 -13.76 -14.64
C GLN A 48 11.62 -13.92 -13.14
N PRO A 49 10.58 -13.95 -12.29
CA PRO A 49 10.77 -14.45 -10.95
C PRO A 49 11.11 -15.93 -11.09
N MET A 50 12.38 -16.18 -11.38
CA MET A 50 13.01 -17.46 -11.22
C MET A 50 13.07 -17.60 -9.71
N PHE A 51 11.97 -18.10 -9.14
CA PHE A 51 11.92 -18.54 -7.76
C PHE A 51 12.88 -19.73 -7.64
N GLN A 52 14.18 -19.45 -7.54
CA GLN A 52 15.10 -20.34 -6.86
C GLN A 52 14.78 -20.22 -5.37
N THR A 53 13.62 -20.75 -4.97
CA THR A 53 13.41 -21.07 -3.57
C THR A 53 14.35 -22.23 -3.27
N ASN A 54 15.30 -21.99 -2.38
CA ASN A 54 15.98 -23.10 -1.76
C ASN A 54 14.90 -23.91 -1.03
N GLN A 55 14.73 -25.20 -1.34
CA GLN A 55 13.63 -26.01 -0.78
C GLN A 55 13.65 -26.10 0.76
N SER A 56 14.71 -25.60 1.40
CA SER A 56 14.89 -25.57 2.85
C SER A 56 14.34 -24.33 3.56
N THR A 57 14.01 -23.23 2.86
CA THR A 57 13.55 -21.99 3.51
C THR A 57 12.08 -21.68 3.21
N CYS A 58 11.32 -21.42 4.27
CA CYS A 58 9.90 -21.07 4.22
C CYS A 58 9.69 -19.75 3.48
N ALA A 59 8.94 -19.77 2.37
CA ALA A 59 8.66 -18.59 1.57
C ALA A 59 7.31 -17.99 1.98
N LEU A 60 7.25 -17.31 3.13
CA LEU A 60 6.00 -16.83 3.76
C LEU A 60 5.04 -16.10 2.81
N PHE A 61 5.57 -15.31 1.88
CA PHE A 61 4.80 -14.43 0.98
C PHE A 61 4.61 -14.99 -0.44
N ALA A 62 5.19 -16.15 -0.74
CA ALA A 62 4.99 -16.85 -2.02
C ALA A 62 4.23 -18.15 -1.76
N GLY A 63 3.15 -18.41 -2.49
CA GLY A 63 2.23 -19.46 -2.10
C GLY A 63 0.94 -19.49 -2.90
N THR A 64 -0.08 -20.12 -2.34
CA THR A 64 -1.39 -20.28 -2.96
C THR A 64 -2.51 -20.09 -1.94
N TRP A 65 -3.63 -19.53 -2.39
CA TRP A 65 -4.87 -19.54 -1.61
C TRP A 65 -5.51 -20.93 -1.69
N VAL A 66 -5.88 -21.46 -0.53
CA VAL A 66 -6.56 -22.75 -0.42
C VAL A 66 -7.85 -22.57 0.38
N ARG A 67 -8.92 -23.25 -0.05
CA ARG A 67 -10.16 -23.27 0.71
C ARG A 67 -9.97 -24.04 2.01
N ASP A 68 -10.46 -23.48 3.11
CA ASP A 68 -10.48 -24.05 4.45
C ASP A 68 -11.78 -23.66 5.14
N ASP A 69 -12.67 -24.63 5.31
CA ASP A 69 -14.01 -24.38 5.85
C ASP A 69 -14.01 -24.03 7.36
N SER A 70 -12.86 -24.18 8.04
CA SER A 70 -12.68 -23.76 9.44
C SER A 70 -12.49 -22.25 9.63
N TYR A 71 -12.31 -21.50 8.54
CA TYR A 71 -12.26 -20.03 8.54
C TYR A 71 -13.67 -19.43 8.47
N PRO A 72 -13.89 -18.17 8.88
CA PRO A 72 -12.92 -17.21 9.42
C PRO A 72 -12.53 -17.50 10.89
N PHE A 73 -11.53 -16.78 11.43
CA PHE A 73 -11.16 -16.88 12.86
C PHE A 73 -12.25 -16.43 13.82
N TYR A 74 -13.12 -15.54 13.36
CA TYR A 74 -14.17 -14.91 14.15
C TYR A 74 -15.34 -14.53 13.26
N GLN A 75 -16.53 -14.40 13.84
CA GLN A 75 -17.67 -13.80 13.16
C GLN A 75 -17.62 -12.28 13.33
N SER A 76 -18.02 -11.50 12.32
CA SER A 76 -18.01 -10.03 12.41
C SER A 76 -18.81 -9.51 13.62
N SER A 77 -19.90 -10.19 13.99
CA SER A 77 -20.72 -9.90 15.17
C SER A 77 -19.99 -10.07 16.51
N ASP A 78 -18.91 -10.86 16.54
CA ASP A 78 -18.14 -11.13 17.76
C ASP A 78 -17.05 -10.07 17.99
N CYS A 79 -16.75 -9.23 17.00
CA CYS A 79 -15.69 -8.24 17.12
C CYS A 79 -16.18 -6.97 17.85
N PRO A 80 -15.43 -6.45 18.84
CA PRO A 80 -15.84 -5.26 19.59
C PRO A 80 -15.82 -3.97 18.77
N LEU A 81 -15.11 -3.96 17.64
CA LEU A 81 -15.08 -2.83 16.72
C LEU A 81 -14.77 -3.29 15.30
N ILE A 82 -15.63 -2.91 14.37
CA ILE A 82 -15.35 -2.93 12.93
C ILE A 82 -16.01 -1.68 12.39
N ASP A 83 -15.24 -0.82 11.74
CA ASP A 83 -15.77 0.36 11.07
C ASP A 83 -16.77 -0.02 9.97
N ALA A 84 -17.68 0.91 9.68
CA ALA A 84 -18.75 0.69 8.72
C ALA A 84 -18.24 0.28 7.33
N GLU A 85 -17.12 0.89 6.93
CA GLU A 85 -16.43 0.66 5.66
C GLU A 85 -15.95 -0.79 5.49
N PHE A 86 -15.61 -1.48 6.60
CA PHE A 86 -15.05 -2.84 6.58
C PHE A 86 -16.06 -3.94 6.95
N ASN A 87 -17.23 -3.60 7.52
CA ASN A 87 -18.18 -4.58 8.08
C ASN A 87 -19.19 -5.13 7.07
N CYS A 88 -18.70 -5.79 6.03
CA CYS A 88 -19.50 -6.19 4.87
C CYS A 88 -20.76 -7.02 5.20
N GLN A 89 -20.65 -7.98 6.12
CA GLN A 89 -21.78 -8.83 6.51
C GLN A 89 -22.88 -8.02 7.20
N MET A 90 -22.50 -7.08 8.07
CA MET A 90 -23.45 -6.17 8.72
C MET A 90 -24.18 -5.29 7.70
N TYR A 91 -23.49 -4.91 6.61
CA TYR A 91 -24.06 -4.09 5.54
C TYR A 91 -24.65 -4.86 4.37
N GLY A 92 -24.98 -6.14 4.60
CA GLY A 92 -25.84 -6.92 3.73
C GLY A 92 -25.13 -7.66 2.61
N ARG A 93 -23.80 -7.87 2.70
CA ARG A 93 -23.08 -8.73 1.76
C ARG A 93 -23.62 -10.17 1.84
N PRO A 94 -24.20 -10.72 0.75
CA PRO A 94 -24.92 -11.99 0.83
C PRO A 94 -24.02 -13.23 0.73
N ASP A 95 -22.88 -13.12 0.02
CA ASP A 95 -21.93 -14.22 -0.13
C ASP A 95 -20.97 -14.30 1.07
N THR A 96 -20.51 -15.52 1.37
CA THR A 96 -19.57 -15.78 2.49
C THR A 96 -18.37 -16.64 2.09
N ASP A 97 -18.32 -17.13 0.85
CA ASP A 97 -17.23 -18.01 0.38
C ASP A 97 -15.87 -17.30 0.41
N TYR A 98 -15.82 -15.97 0.24
CA TYR A 98 -14.59 -15.18 0.36
C TYR A 98 -13.92 -15.30 1.74
N LEU A 99 -14.67 -15.68 2.78
CA LEU A 99 -14.16 -15.91 4.14
C LEU A 99 -13.46 -17.26 4.30
N LYS A 100 -13.63 -18.18 3.34
CA LYS A 100 -13.21 -19.58 3.46
C LYS A 100 -11.83 -19.85 2.85
N TYR A 101 -11.00 -18.83 2.68
CA TYR A 101 -9.68 -18.96 2.08
C TYR A 101 -8.58 -18.67 3.10
N ARG A 102 -7.60 -19.57 3.17
CA ARG A 102 -6.34 -19.35 3.89
C ARG A 102 -5.16 -19.31 2.93
N TRP A 103 -4.13 -18.57 3.31
CA TRP A 103 -2.87 -18.57 2.58
C TRP A 103 -2.02 -19.77 2.97
N ARG A 104 -1.50 -20.48 1.97
CA ARG A 104 -0.53 -21.56 2.15
C ARG A 104 0.78 -21.18 1.46
N PRO A 105 1.82 -20.81 2.24
CA PRO A 105 3.15 -20.53 1.70
C PRO A 105 3.77 -21.73 0.98
N LEU A 106 4.77 -21.47 0.14
CA LEU A 106 5.64 -22.51 -0.40
C LEU A 106 6.61 -22.99 0.68
N ASN A 107 6.84 -24.31 0.71
CA ASN A 107 7.84 -24.99 1.54
C ASN A 107 7.59 -24.94 3.06
N CYS A 108 6.42 -24.49 3.54
CA CYS A 108 6.04 -24.49 4.95
C CYS A 108 4.52 -24.32 5.15
N GLU A 109 4.04 -24.60 6.36
CA GLU A 109 2.71 -24.23 6.81
C GLU A 109 2.79 -23.05 7.78
N LEU A 110 1.81 -22.15 7.74
CA LEU A 110 1.74 -21.04 8.69
C LEU A 110 1.31 -21.53 10.07
N PRO A 111 1.91 -21.01 11.16
CA PRO A 111 1.36 -21.22 12.50
C PRO A 111 -0.04 -20.60 12.55
N ARG A 112 -1.02 -21.39 13.03
CA ARG A 112 -2.38 -20.88 13.25
C ARG A 112 -2.32 -19.76 14.29
N PHE A 113 -3.00 -18.65 14.00
CA PHE A 113 -3.05 -17.53 14.94
C PHE A 113 -3.65 -17.95 16.28
N ASN A 114 -3.01 -17.57 17.37
CA ASN A 114 -3.48 -17.78 18.73
C ASN A 114 -3.45 -16.44 19.49
N GLY A 115 -4.64 -15.86 19.70
CA GLY A 115 -4.75 -14.55 20.35
C GLY A 115 -4.30 -14.54 21.82
N ILE A 116 -4.45 -15.66 22.53
CA ILE A 116 -3.95 -15.77 23.92
C ILE A 116 -2.43 -15.81 23.94
N GLU A 117 -1.80 -16.57 23.05
CA GLU A 117 -0.35 -16.61 22.92
C GLU A 117 0.21 -15.24 22.51
N PHE A 118 -0.44 -14.56 21.56
CA PHE A 118 -0.10 -13.19 21.18
C PHE A 118 -0.12 -12.25 22.40
N LEU A 119 -1.20 -12.27 23.19
CA LEU A 119 -1.35 -11.43 24.38
C LEU A 119 -0.29 -11.76 25.46
N LEU A 120 0.07 -13.03 25.63
CA LEU A 120 1.11 -13.45 26.57
C LEU A 120 2.50 -12.98 26.13
N LYS A 121 2.86 -13.14 24.84
CA LYS A 121 4.15 -12.71 24.29
C LYS A 121 4.28 -11.18 24.22
N MET A 122 3.16 -10.48 24.07
CA MET A 122 3.08 -9.01 24.03
C MET A 122 2.72 -8.38 25.38
N ARG A 123 2.70 -9.15 26.47
CA ARG A 123 2.32 -8.64 27.80
C ARG A 123 3.12 -7.38 28.14
N GLY A 124 2.40 -6.31 28.50
CA GLY A 124 2.97 -5.01 28.85
C GLY A 124 3.54 -4.20 27.67
N LYS A 125 3.32 -4.62 26.42
CA LYS A 125 3.89 -4.01 25.22
C LYS A 125 2.86 -3.28 24.37
N THR A 126 3.36 -2.42 23.49
CA THR A 126 2.58 -1.69 22.49
C THR A 126 2.94 -2.14 21.08
N VAL A 127 1.91 -2.53 20.31
CA VAL A 127 1.99 -2.66 18.84
C VAL A 127 1.30 -1.46 18.24
N MET A 128 2.02 -0.68 17.43
CA MET A 128 1.50 0.50 16.77
C MET A 128 1.53 0.33 15.26
N PHE A 129 0.34 0.38 14.65
CA PHE A 129 0.15 0.50 13.22
C PHE A 129 0.22 1.98 12.85
N VAL A 130 0.99 2.33 11.84
CA VAL A 130 1.21 3.72 11.43
C VAL A 130 1.04 3.82 9.93
N GLY A 131 0.11 4.66 9.48
CA GLY A 131 -0.07 4.82 8.04
C GLY A 131 -1.45 5.28 7.60
N ASP A 132 -1.90 4.72 6.48
CA ASP A 132 -3.16 5.05 5.84
C ASP A 132 -4.31 4.13 6.31
N SER A 133 -5.45 4.19 5.61
CA SER A 133 -6.65 3.43 5.95
C SER A 133 -6.47 1.91 5.85
N LEU A 134 -5.48 1.41 5.11
CA LEU A 134 -5.19 -0.03 5.03
C LEU A 134 -4.45 -0.52 6.29
N GLY A 135 -3.61 0.34 6.88
CA GLY A 135 -3.03 0.08 8.20
C GLY A 135 -4.10 0.04 9.29
N ARG A 136 -5.12 0.91 9.19
CA ARG A 136 -6.31 0.84 10.07
C ARG A 136 -7.09 -0.46 9.86
N ASN A 137 -7.31 -0.87 8.61
CA ASN A 137 -8.01 -2.10 8.27
C ASN A 137 -7.28 -3.35 8.83
N GLN A 138 -5.95 -3.37 8.80
CA GLN A 138 -5.14 -4.40 9.47
C GLN A 138 -5.23 -4.33 11.00
N TRP A 139 -5.19 -3.13 11.59
CA TRP A 139 -5.28 -2.91 13.04
C TRP A 139 -6.61 -3.42 13.61
N GLU A 140 -7.74 -3.10 12.96
CA GLU A 140 -9.07 -3.57 13.37
C GLU A 140 -9.18 -5.10 13.27
N SER A 141 -8.65 -5.69 12.19
CA SER A 141 -8.55 -7.15 12.05
C SER A 141 -7.81 -7.79 13.23
N LEU A 142 -6.65 -7.24 13.63
CA LEU A 142 -5.87 -7.82 14.72
C LEU A 142 -6.64 -7.75 16.05
N ILE A 143 -7.32 -6.63 16.30
CA ILE A 143 -8.19 -6.47 17.48
C ILE A 143 -9.28 -7.54 17.48
N CYS A 144 -9.95 -7.77 16.35
CA CYS A 144 -10.99 -8.79 16.24
C CYS A 144 -10.44 -10.20 16.47
N MET A 145 -9.33 -10.56 15.83
CA MET A 145 -8.70 -11.88 15.97
C MET A 145 -8.28 -12.17 17.42
N VAL A 146 -7.71 -11.18 18.11
CA VAL A 146 -7.33 -11.31 19.53
C VAL A 146 -8.56 -11.38 20.43
N SER A 147 -9.55 -10.51 20.22
CA SER A 147 -10.78 -10.47 21.03
C SER A 147 -11.59 -11.75 20.92
N ALA A 148 -11.64 -12.37 19.74
CA ALA A 148 -12.29 -13.65 19.54
C ALA A 148 -11.64 -14.80 20.33
N SER A 149 -10.32 -14.74 20.53
CA SER A 149 -9.59 -15.70 21.37
C SER A 149 -9.72 -15.39 22.87
N ALA A 150 -9.91 -14.11 23.22
CA ALA A 150 -9.88 -13.59 24.59
C ALA A 150 -11.22 -12.96 25.00
N ARG A 151 -12.35 -13.65 24.74
CA ARG A 151 -13.73 -13.10 24.92
C ARG A 151 -14.05 -12.56 26.32
N GLY A 152 -13.31 -12.99 27.36
CA GLY A 152 -13.49 -12.53 28.74
C GLY A 152 -12.50 -11.46 29.19
N ALA A 153 -11.58 -11.02 28.34
CA ALA A 153 -10.57 -10.04 28.71
C ALA A 153 -11.20 -8.65 28.92
N LEU A 154 -10.73 -7.94 29.94
CA LEU A 154 -11.07 -6.54 30.15
C LEU A 154 -10.41 -5.69 29.06
N THR A 155 -11.22 -4.94 28.32
CA THR A 155 -10.73 -4.10 27.21
C THR A 155 -11.13 -2.64 27.36
N GLN A 156 -10.34 -1.75 26.78
CA GLN A 156 -10.64 -0.32 26.71
C GLN A 156 -10.31 0.23 25.32
N MET A 157 -11.22 1.01 24.73
CA MET A 157 -10.97 1.74 23.50
C MET A 157 -10.82 3.24 23.78
N ILE A 158 -9.71 3.83 23.34
CA ILE A 158 -9.42 5.26 23.40
C ILE A 158 -9.35 5.76 21.96
N ARG A 159 -10.39 6.47 21.50
CA ARG A 159 -10.46 7.01 20.14
C ARG A 159 -9.84 8.40 20.09
N GLY A 160 -9.05 8.66 19.06
CA GLY A 160 -8.42 9.95 18.79
C GLY A 160 -7.90 10.01 17.35
N ASP A 161 -7.64 11.23 16.89
CA ASP A 161 -6.99 11.55 15.62
C ASP A 161 -5.80 12.47 15.97
N PRO A 162 -4.55 12.10 15.65
CA PRO A 162 -4.14 10.96 14.81
C PRO A 162 -4.06 9.59 15.51
N LEU A 163 -4.09 9.53 16.84
CA LEU A 163 -3.83 8.28 17.59
C LEU A 163 -5.09 7.68 18.22
N SER A 164 -5.40 6.45 17.86
CA SER A 164 -6.40 5.59 18.49
C SER A 164 -5.74 4.36 19.12
N THR A 165 -6.21 3.92 20.30
CA THR A 165 -5.60 2.79 21.02
C THR A 165 -6.65 1.87 21.62
N PHE A 166 -6.57 0.58 21.31
CA PHE A 166 -7.33 -0.49 21.94
C PHE A 166 -6.45 -1.25 22.92
N LYS A 167 -6.89 -1.41 24.17
CA LYS A 167 -6.11 -2.04 25.24
C LYS A 167 -6.76 -3.33 25.71
N PHE A 168 -5.94 -4.36 25.90
CA PHE A 168 -6.30 -5.56 26.66
C PHE A 168 -5.71 -5.41 28.06
N LEU A 169 -6.52 -4.94 29.01
CA LEU A 169 -6.10 -4.47 30.32
C LEU A 169 -5.49 -5.59 31.18
N ASP A 170 -6.06 -6.80 31.13
CA ASP A 170 -5.55 -7.96 31.88
C ASP A 170 -4.11 -8.37 31.47
N TYR A 171 -3.70 -7.96 30.28
CA TYR A 171 -2.39 -8.27 29.71
C TYR A 171 -1.48 -7.03 29.61
N GLY A 172 -2.00 -5.84 29.88
CA GLY A 172 -1.28 -4.58 29.64
C GLY A 172 -0.86 -4.39 28.17
N VAL A 173 -1.54 -5.04 27.22
CA VAL A 173 -1.21 -4.95 25.79
C VAL A 173 -1.97 -3.78 25.18
N SER A 174 -1.28 -2.94 24.42
CA SER A 174 -1.90 -1.86 23.63
C SER A 174 -1.73 -2.12 22.14
N LEU A 175 -2.85 -2.08 21.40
CA LEU A 175 -2.89 -2.09 19.94
C LEU A 175 -3.31 -0.69 19.48
N SER A 176 -2.38 0.05 18.91
CA SER A 176 -2.59 1.43 18.51
C SER A 176 -2.60 1.59 16.98
N PHE A 177 -3.37 2.55 16.49
CA PHE A 177 -3.31 3.05 15.12
C PHE A 177 -3.01 4.54 15.15
N TYR A 178 -1.94 4.95 14.48
CA TYR A 178 -1.56 6.34 14.24
C TYR A 178 -1.78 6.69 12.77
N ARG A 179 -2.72 7.60 12.50
CA ARG A 179 -3.05 8.05 11.15
C ARG A 179 -1.97 8.99 10.62
N ALA A 180 -1.14 8.47 9.72
CA ALA A 180 -0.13 9.22 8.99
C ALA A 180 -0.07 8.69 7.55
N PRO A 181 -1.06 9.02 6.70
CA PRO A 181 -1.24 8.35 5.42
C PRO A 181 -0.06 8.51 4.45
N TYR A 182 0.74 9.57 4.61
CA TYR A 182 1.95 9.83 3.84
C TYR A 182 3.23 9.61 4.67
N LEU A 183 3.10 9.19 5.94
CA LEU A 183 4.13 9.11 6.99
C LEU A 183 4.75 10.45 7.37
N VAL A 184 5.24 11.20 6.39
CA VAL A 184 5.74 12.57 6.52
C VAL A 184 4.66 13.55 6.99
N ASP A 185 5.08 14.69 7.50
CA ASP A 185 4.22 15.67 8.13
C ASP A 185 3.36 16.44 7.11
N ILE A 186 2.18 16.84 7.55
CA ILE A 186 1.34 17.81 6.84
C ILE A 186 1.17 19.02 7.74
N ASP A 187 1.67 20.16 7.28
CA ASP A 187 1.50 21.44 7.95
C ASP A 187 0.31 22.21 7.39
N VAL A 188 -0.18 23.18 8.15
CA VAL A 188 -1.10 24.21 7.65
C VAL A 188 -0.42 25.56 7.72
N ALA A 189 -0.16 26.17 6.56
CA ALA A 189 0.32 27.55 6.48
C ALA A 189 -0.65 28.39 5.66
N GLN A 190 -1.10 29.52 6.23
CA GLN A 190 -2.05 30.45 5.58
C GLN A 190 -3.33 29.75 5.06
N GLY A 191 -3.82 28.75 5.82
CA GLY A 191 -5.01 27.98 5.45
C GLY A 191 -4.79 26.96 4.32
N LYS A 192 -3.54 26.70 3.92
CA LYS A 192 -3.17 25.67 2.93
C LYS A 192 -2.44 24.52 3.59
N ARG A 193 -2.83 23.30 3.24
CA ARG A 193 -2.20 22.04 3.69
C ARG A 193 -0.94 21.79 2.85
N ILE A 194 0.20 21.63 3.50
CA ILE A 194 1.49 21.42 2.84
C ILE A 194 2.03 20.06 3.26
N LEU A 195 2.19 19.15 2.29
CA LEU A 195 2.85 17.88 2.50
C LEU A 195 4.37 18.09 2.51
N ARG A 196 5.01 17.91 3.66
CA ARG A 196 6.45 18.14 3.88
C ARG A 196 7.23 16.88 3.55
N LEU A 197 7.68 16.71 2.31
CA LEU A 197 8.34 15.47 1.90
C LEU A 197 9.69 15.23 2.61
N ASP A 198 10.29 16.28 3.18
CA ASP A 198 11.56 16.25 3.93
C ASP A 198 11.38 16.29 5.46
N ASP A 199 10.16 16.37 5.99
CA ASP A 199 9.91 16.43 7.44
C ASP A 199 8.94 15.33 7.90
N ILE A 200 9.30 14.65 8.98
CA ILE A 200 8.53 13.57 9.60
C ILE A 200 8.57 13.69 11.13
N SER A 201 9.22 14.73 11.66
CA SER A 201 9.55 14.82 13.07
C SER A 201 8.29 14.97 13.95
N GLY A 202 7.28 15.71 13.47
CA GLY A 202 6.02 15.91 14.16
C GLY A 202 5.30 14.58 14.41
N ASN A 203 5.11 13.79 13.35
CA ASN A 203 4.53 12.45 13.45
C ASN A 203 5.46 11.47 14.18
N GLY A 204 6.74 11.44 13.80
CA GLY A 204 7.74 10.48 14.26
C GLY A 204 7.91 10.44 15.78
N ASN A 205 7.84 11.60 16.44
CA ASN A 205 7.94 11.70 17.90
C ASN A 205 6.88 10.85 18.63
N SER A 206 5.70 10.67 18.03
CA SER A 206 4.61 9.89 18.62
C SER A 206 4.82 8.37 18.53
N TRP A 207 5.71 7.92 17.63
CA TRP A 207 5.96 6.49 17.38
C TRP A 207 7.07 5.94 18.26
N LEU A 208 7.85 6.83 18.88
CA LEU A 208 8.90 6.48 19.81
C LEU A 208 8.34 5.65 20.97
N ASN A 209 9.11 4.67 21.41
CA ASN A 209 8.79 3.74 22.52
C ASN A 209 7.76 2.65 22.22
N ALA A 210 7.19 2.57 21.03
CA ALA A 210 6.45 1.37 20.64
C ALA A 210 7.38 0.15 20.57
N ASP A 211 6.96 -1.00 21.10
CA ASP A 211 7.74 -2.25 21.04
C ASP A 211 7.71 -2.88 19.64
N VAL A 212 6.61 -2.67 18.92
CA VAL A 212 6.45 -3.07 17.53
C VAL A 212 5.82 -1.93 16.74
N LEU A 213 6.48 -1.53 15.67
CA LEU A 213 5.98 -0.57 14.69
C LEU A 213 5.64 -1.32 13.40
N SER A 214 4.43 -1.15 12.89
CA SER A 214 3.98 -1.67 11.61
C SER A 214 3.54 -0.52 10.72
N PHE A 215 4.43 -0.11 9.82
CA PHE A 215 4.19 1.01 8.91
C PHE A 215 3.48 0.56 7.65
N ASN A 216 2.65 1.42 7.06
CA ASN A 216 2.18 1.26 5.70
C ASN A 216 1.93 2.63 5.05
N THR A 217 2.06 2.71 3.72
CA THR A 217 1.62 3.88 2.96
C THR A 217 1.56 3.54 1.47
N GLY A 218 0.55 4.05 0.76
CA GLY A 218 0.48 3.85 -0.69
C GLY A 218 -0.74 4.46 -1.35
N HIS A 219 -1.93 4.15 -0.83
CA HIS A 219 -3.20 4.50 -1.50
C HIS A 219 -3.39 6.02 -1.62
N TRP A 220 -3.04 6.74 -0.55
CA TRP A 220 -3.28 8.17 -0.47
C TRP A 220 -2.38 9.01 -1.39
N TRP A 221 -1.25 8.46 -1.86
CA TRP A 221 -0.34 9.13 -2.79
C TRP A 221 -0.94 9.32 -4.17
N THR A 222 -1.90 8.47 -4.56
CA THR A 222 -2.51 8.54 -5.89
C THR A 222 -3.81 9.34 -5.91
N HIS A 223 -4.32 9.75 -4.74
CA HIS A 223 -5.54 10.55 -4.60
C HIS A 223 -5.41 11.89 -5.34
N LYS A 224 -6.49 12.27 -6.03
CA LYS A 224 -6.63 13.53 -6.77
C LYS A 224 -7.97 14.19 -6.44
N GLY A 225 -8.09 15.47 -6.77
CA GLY A 225 -9.34 16.22 -6.59
C GLY A 225 -9.74 16.32 -5.12
N SER A 226 -11.01 16.01 -4.81
CA SER A 226 -11.53 16.10 -3.43
C SER A 226 -10.92 15.11 -2.45
N LEU A 227 -10.30 14.02 -2.94
CA LEU A 227 -9.63 13.03 -2.10
C LEU A 227 -8.17 13.42 -1.77
N GLN A 228 -7.64 14.47 -2.40
CA GLN A 228 -6.26 14.91 -2.18
C GLN A 228 -6.11 15.55 -0.80
N GLY A 229 -5.20 14.99 0.00
CA GLY A 229 -4.97 15.38 1.39
C GLY A 229 -4.19 16.69 1.60
N TRP A 230 -3.68 17.30 0.53
CA TRP A 230 -2.77 18.45 0.57
C TRP A 230 -3.06 19.42 -0.59
N ASP A 231 -2.67 20.68 -0.40
CA ASP A 231 -2.77 21.75 -1.40
C ASP A 231 -1.44 21.97 -2.13
N TYR A 232 -0.32 21.79 -1.42
CA TYR A 232 1.04 21.84 -1.96
C TYR A 232 1.88 20.70 -1.41
N MET A 233 2.90 20.31 -2.16
CA MET A 233 4.03 19.53 -1.66
C MET A 233 5.24 20.43 -1.50
N GLU A 234 6.03 20.21 -0.46
CA GLU A 234 7.28 20.94 -0.24
C GLU A 234 8.45 19.97 -0.12
N THR A 235 9.53 20.30 -0.82
CA THR A 235 10.82 19.63 -0.69
C THR A 235 11.95 20.60 -1.02
N GLY A 236 13.06 20.52 -0.27
CA GLY A 236 14.23 21.37 -0.46
C GLY A 236 13.93 22.88 -0.35
N GLY A 237 12.91 23.27 0.42
CA GLY A 237 12.46 24.66 0.56
C GLY A 237 11.64 25.19 -0.61
N GLN A 238 11.28 24.35 -1.59
CA GLN A 238 10.49 24.71 -2.76
C GLN A 238 9.08 24.12 -2.69
N TYR A 239 8.09 24.92 -3.10
CA TYR A 239 6.68 24.54 -3.08
C TYR A 239 6.17 24.16 -4.46
N TYR A 240 5.50 23.03 -4.55
CA TYR A 240 4.93 22.48 -5.77
C TYR A 240 3.42 22.31 -5.59
N GLN A 241 2.63 22.80 -6.55
CA GLN A 241 1.18 22.54 -6.56
C GLN A 241 0.87 21.08 -6.86
N ASP A 242 1.76 20.40 -7.57
CA ASP A 242 1.67 18.98 -7.83
C ASP A 242 3.06 18.41 -8.16
N MET A 243 3.23 17.11 -7.95
CA MET A 243 4.44 16.35 -8.25
C MET A 243 4.07 14.99 -8.84
N ASP A 244 5.02 14.39 -9.57
CA ASP A 244 4.91 12.97 -9.92
C ASP A 244 4.72 12.12 -8.66
N ARG A 245 3.72 11.23 -8.65
CA ARG A 245 3.31 10.49 -7.45
C ARG A 245 4.36 9.49 -6.99
N VAL A 246 5.09 8.89 -7.93
CA VAL A 246 6.14 7.92 -7.61
C VAL A 246 7.34 8.65 -7.04
N ALA A 247 7.73 9.78 -7.64
CA ALA A 247 8.82 10.63 -7.12
C ALA A 247 8.50 11.19 -5.73
N ALA A 248 7.25 11.65 -5.50
CA ALA A 248 6.82 12.13 -4.19
C ALA A 248 6.84 11.01 -3.12
N LEU A 249 6.34 9.81 -3.47
CA LEU A 249 6.38 8.63 -2.61
C LEU A 249 7.84 8.25 -2.26
N GLU A 250 8.72 8.18 -3.25
CA GLU A 250 10.14 7.87 -3.06
C GLU A 250 10.80 8.87 -2.10
N LYS A 251 10.51 10.16 -2.28
CA LYS A 251 11.02 11.21 -1.41
C LYS A 251 10.53 11.07 0.03
N GLY A 252 9.23 10.91 0.22
CA GLY A 252 8.65 10.75 1.57
C GLY A 252 9.11 9.46 2.27
N LEU A 253 9.20 8.35 1.53
CA LEU A 253 9.72 7.08 2.08
C LEU A 253 11.21 7.15 2.39
N SER A 254 12.01 7.89 1.61
CA SER A 254 13.41 8.15 1.96
C SER A 254 13.53 8.88 3.30
N THR A 255 12.68 9.88 3.53
CA THR A 255 12.61 10.62 4.81
C THR A 255 12.21 9.69 5.96
N TRP A 256 11.20 8.83 5.75
CA TRP A 256 10.81 7.82 6.74
C TRP A 256 11.94 6.83 7.07
N ALA A 257 12.60 6.28 6.07
CA ALA A 257 13.69 5.33 6.24
C ALA A 257 14.85 5.94 7.05
N ASN A 258 15.25 7.16 6.70
CA ASN A 258 16.27 7.91 7.43
C ASN A 258 15.85 8.18 8.88
N TRP A 259 14.59 8.50 9.13
CA TRP A 259 14.08 8.68 10.48
C TRP A 259 14.12 7.38 11.29
N VAL A 260 13.73 6.25 10.71
CA VAL A 260 13.80 4.95 11.38
C VAL A 260 15.23 4.61 11.75
N ASP A 261 16.17 4.72 10.81
CA ASP A 261 17.59 4.43 11.05
C ASP A 261 18.20 5.34 12.11
N ALA A 262 17.78 6.60 12.19
CA ALA A 262 18.32 7.57 13.13
C ALA A 262 17.71 7.49 14.54
N ASN A 263 16.44 7.06 14.67
CA ASN A 263 15.67 7.24 15.91
C ASN A 263 15.17 5.94 16.55
N VAL A 264 15.12 4.81 15.82
CA VAL A 264 14.54 3.57 16.35
C VAL A 264 15.64 2.62 16.82
N ASP A 265 15.66 2.35 18.13
CA ASP A 265 16.51 1.31 18.72
C ASP A 265 15.97 -0.09 18.39
N ARG A 266 16.62 -0.75 17.43
CA ARG A 266 16.24 -2.07 16.91
C ARG A 266 16.47 -3.22 17.90
N THR A 267 17.21 -2.98 18.99
CA THR A 267 17.34 -3.96 20.07
C THR A 267 16.08 -4.04 20.93
N ARG A 268 15.28 -2.98 20.91
CA ARG A 268 14.03 -2.86 21.68
C ARG A 268 12.79 -2.93 20.81
N THR A 269 12.82 -2.28 19.64
CA THR A 269 11.67 -2.12 18.76
C THR A 269 11.83 -2.94 17.49
N ARG A 270 10.82 -3.76 17.19
CA ARG A 270 10.70 -4.43 15.89
C ARG A 270 9.96 -3.52 14.91
N VAL A 271 10.48 -3.39 13.70
CA VAL A 271 9.88 -2.54 12.67
C VAL A 271 9.48 -3.38 11.47
N PHE A 272 8.23 -3.24 11.07
CA PHE A 272 7.63 -3.87 9.91
C PHE A 272 7.17 -2.79 8.94
N PHE A 273 7.15 -3.14 7.66
CA PHE A 273 6.50 -2.35 6.62
C PHE A 273 5.55 -3.26 5.85
N LEU A 274 4.26 -2.93 5.85
CA LEU A 274 3.25 -3.59 5.04
C LEU A 274 3.38 -3.08 3.61
N SER A 275 3.60 -3.99 2.66
CA SER A 275 3.72 -3.65 1.25
C SER A 275 2.40 -3.09 0.69
N ILE A 276 2.43 -2.66 -0.57
CA ILE A 276 1.28 -2.02 -1.22
C ILE A 276 0.08 -2.98 -1.30
N SER A 277 -1.00 -2.66 -0.58
CA SER A 277 -2.29 -3.32 -0.79
C SER A 277 -2.83 -2.99 -2.18
N PRO A 278 -3.24 -3.96 -2.99
CA PRO A 278 -3.78 -3.70 -4.31
C PRO A 278 -5.21 -3.15 -4.27
N THR A 279 -5.67 -2.69 -5.43
CA THR A 279 -7.06 -2.31 -5.70
C THR A 279 -7.61 -3.15 -6.84
N HIS A 280 -8.93 -3.31 -6.93
CA HIS A 280 -9.58 -4.06 -8.02
C HIS A 280 -10.67 -3.24 -8.72
N TYR A 281 -10.30 -2.04 -9.16
CA TYR A 281 -11.20 -1.18 -9.93
C TYR A 281 -11.24 -1.55 -11.42
N ASN A 282 -10.14 -2.11 -11.96
CA ASN A 282 -10.01 -2.34 -13.39
C ASN A 282 -10.09 -3.84 -13.72
N PRO A 283 -11.21 -4.33 -14.31
CA PRO A 283 -11.37 -5.74 -14.64
C PRO A 283 -10.29 -6.32 -15.57
N SER A 284 -9.56 -5.48 -16.32
CA SER A 284 -8.48 -5.99 -17.18
C SER A 284 -7.38 -6.70 -16.39
N GLU A 285 -7.23 -6.37 -15.10
CA GLU A 285 -6.26 -6.97 -14.17
C GLU A 285 -6.45 -8.49 -14.05
N TRP A 286 -7.69 -9.00 -14.09
CA TRP A 286 -7.99 -10.44 -14.00
C TRP A 286 -8.70 -11.03 -15.21
N ASN A 287 -8.96 -10.25 -16.25
CA ASN A 287 -9.48 -10.77 -17.52
C ASN A 287 -8.42 -11.51 -18.35
N ALA A 288 -7.13 -11.23 -18.11
CA ALA A 288 -6.05 -11.90 -18.83
C ALA A 288 -6.03 -13.40 -18.54
N GLY A 289 -6.42 -14.21 -19.51
CA GLY A 289 -6.47 -15.67 -19.39
C GLY A 289 -7.71 -16.23 -18.69
N ALA A 290 -8.70 -15.39 -18.38
CA ALA A 290 -10.01 -15.84 -17.89
C ALA A 290 -10.85 -16.43 -19.04
N THR A 291 -11.63 -17.47 -18.75
CA THR A 291 -12.58 -18.08 -19.71
C THR A 291 -13.79 -17.18 -19.99
N THR A 292 -14.04 -16.20 -19.12
CA THR A 292 -15.12 -15.23 -19.21
C THR A 292 -14.59 -13.83 -18.93
N THR A 293 -14.78 -12.90 -19.86
CA THR A 293 -14.42 -11.49 -19.68
C THR A 293 -15.46 -10.81 -18.80
N THR A 294 -15.05 -10.24 -17.66
CA THR A 294 -15.89 -9.34 -16.86
C THR A 294 -15.68 -7.89 -17.27
N THR A 295 -16.72 -7.08 -17.19
CA THR A 295 -16.66 -5.62 -17.41
C THR A 295 -16.84 -4.84 -16.11
N LYS A 296 -16.95 -5.54 -14.97
CA LYS A 296 -17.24 -4.95 -13.66
C LYS A 296 -15.96 -4.86 -12.83
N ASN A 297 -15.92 -3.88 -11.94
CA ASN A 297 -14.92 -3.82 -10.86
C ASN A 297 -15.13 -5.00 -9.88
N CYS A 298 -14.57 -4.92 -8.67
CA CYS A 298 -14.77 -5.95 -7.62
C CYS A 298 -16.24 -6.28 -7.28
N TYR A 299 -17.22 -5.49 -7.74
CA TYR A 299 -18.64 -5.79 -7.54
C TYR A 299 -19.09 -7.09 -8.23
N GLY A 300 -19.54 -8.04 -7.41
CA GLY A 300 -20.03 -9.34 -7.85
C GLY A 300 -18.95 -10.42 -7.95
N GLU A 301 -17.69 -10.08 -7.63
CA GLU A 301 -16.62 -11.06 -7.51
C GLU A 301 -16.72 -11.79 -6.18
N THR A 302 -16.90 -13.12 -6.22
CA THR A 302 -17.14 -13.96 -5.02
C THR A 302 -16.09 -15.03 -4.79
N ALA A 303 -15.08 -15.10 -5.67
CA ALA A 303 -13.96 -16.03 -5.56
C ALA A 303 -12.64 -15.37 -5.97
N PRO A 304 -11.51 -15.84 -5.42
CA PRO A 304 -10.17 -15.39 -5.82
C PRO A 304 -9.92 -15.53 -7.32
N MET A 305 -8.88 -14.87 -7.81
CA MET A 305 -8.34 -15.12 -9.16
C MET A 305 -7.86 -16.57 -9.28
N SER A 306 -8.02 -17.17 -10.46
CA SER A 306 -7.64 -18.56 -10.74
C SER A 306 -7.02 -18.69 -12.13
N GLY A 307 -6.28 -19.78 -12.36
CA GLY A 307 -5.69 -20.09 -13.67
C GLY A 307 -4.56 -19.14 -14.08
N VAL A 308 -4.51 -18.78 -15.36
CA VAL A 308 -3.44 -17.95 -15.96
C VAL A 308 -3.45 -16.52 -15.38
N SER A 309 -4.60 -16.06 -14.87
CA SER A 309 -4.75 -14.76 -14.19
C SER A 309 -4.02 -14.69 -12.84
N MET A 310 -3.51 -15.80 -12.30
CA MET A 310 -2.71 -15.80 -11.08
C MET A 310 -1.32 -15.16 -11.23
N TYR A 311 -0.88 -14.90 -12.46
CA TYR A 311 0.39 -14.24 -12.74
C TYR A 311 0.18 -13.10 -13.75
N PRO A 312 -0.52 -12.01 -13.35
CA PRO A 312 -0.81 -10.93 -14.29
C PRO A 312 0.52 -10.30 -14.74
N VAL A 313 0.73 -10.25 -16.05
CA VAL A 313 1.92 -9.61 -16.64
C VAL A 313 1.83 -8.11 -16.32
N GLY A 314 2.74 -7.61 -15.48
CA GLY A 314 2.73 -6.21 -15.02
C GLY A 314 2.20 -6.00 -13.59
N ALA A 315 1.89 -7.07 -12.85
CA ALA A 315 1.38 -7.03 -11.47
C ALA A 315 2.36 -6.52 -10.38
N TYR A 316 3.48 -5.91 -10.76
CA TYR A 316 4.39 -5.29 -9.80
C TYR A 316 4.24 -3.77 -9.87
N PRO A 317 3.49 -3.15 -8.93
CA PRO A 317 3.26 -1.72 -8.94
C PRO A 317 4.59 -0.95 -8.92
N GLU A 318 4.67 0.19 -9.63
CA GLU A 318 5.87 1.05 -9.56
C GLU A 318 6.16 1.49 -8.11
N GLN A 319 5.13 1.66 -7.29
CA GLN A 319 5.25 1.93 -5.85
C GLN A 319 6.02 0.82 -5.11
N MET A 320 5.87 -0.45 -5.51
CA MET A 320 6.63 -1.55 -4.92
C MET A 320 8.11 -1.49 -5.25
N ARG A 321 8.51 -1.00 -6.43
CA ARG A 321 9.93 -0.79 -6.76
C ARG A 321 10.57 0.26 -5.87
N VAL A 322 9.81 1.30 -5.53
CA VAL A 322 10.23 2.31 -4.56
C VAL A 322 10.38 1.65 -3.18
N VAL A 323 9.37 0.93 -2.70
CA VAL A 323 9.42 0.24 -1.39
C VAL A 323 10.63 -0.68 -1.29
N ASP A 324 10.87 -1.54 -2.29
CA ASP A 324 12.03 -2.45 -2.33
C ASP A 324 13.36 -1.70 -2.22
N THR A 325 13.48 -0.60 -2.97
CA THR A 325 14.71 0.19 -3.02
C THR A 325 14.95 0.85 -1.67
N ILE A 326 13.94 1.50 -1.11
CA ILE A 326 14.03 2.15 0.19
C ILE A 326 14.37 1.15 1.30
N ILE A 327 13.63 0.03 1.41
CA ILE A 327 13.86 -1.00 2.43
C ILE A 327 15.29 -1.56 2.33
N ARG A 328 15.77 -1.85 1.11
CA ARG A 328 17.11 -2.42 0.88
C ARG A 328 18.22 -1.45 1.27
N ASP A 329 18.01 -0.16 1.06
CA ASP A 329 19.04 0.85 1.23
C ASP A 329 19.08 1.41 2.67
N MET A 330 18.15 1.00 3.54
CA MET A 330 18.18 1.27 4.99
C MET A 330 19.42 0.64 5.66
N GLN A 331 19.94 1.32 6.69
CA GLN A 331 21.01 0.78 7.54
C GLN A 331 20.50 -0.39 8.39
N SER A 332 19.29 -0.28 8.94
CA SER A 332 18.59 -1.38 9.59
C SER A 332 17.22 -1.62 8.94
N PRO A 333 17.16 -2.45 7.88
CA PRO A 333 15.93 -2.70 7.15
C PRO A 333 14.74 -3.06 8.04
N ALA A 334 13.58 -2.45 7.76
CA ALA A 334 12.31 -2.93 8.28
C ALA A 334 11.99 -4.30 7.68
N TYR A 335 11.28 -5.15 8.44
CA TYR A 335 10.81 -6.41 7.91
C TYR A 335 9.64 -6.15 6.96
N LEU A 336 9.84 -6.42 5.67
CA LEU A 336 8.80 -6.25 4.66
C LEU A 336 7.78 -7.39 4.75
N LEU A 337 6.53 -7.04 5.06
CA LEU A 337 5.38 -7.92 4.89
C LEU A 337 4.91 -7.79 3.43
N ASP A 338 5.49 -8.59 2.54
CA ASP A 338 5.22 -8.55 1.09
C ASP A 338 3.86 -9.20 0.74
N ILE A 339 2.79 -8.50 1.09
CA ILE A 339 1.41 -8.96 0.90
C ILE A 339 0.87 -8.63 -0.49
N THR A 340 1.60 -7.91 -1.34
CA THR A 340 1.07 -7.33 -2.57
C THR A 340 0.50 -8.41 -3.50
N MET A 341 1.33 -9.41 -3.83
CA MET A 341 0.95 -10.45 -4.80
C MET A 341 -0.13 -11.40 -4.25
N LEU A 342 -0.05 -11.81 -2.98
CA LEU A 342 -1.09 -12.66 -2.40
C LEU A 342 -2.43 -11.93 -2.29
N SER A 343 -2.40 -10.61 -2.10
CA SER A 343 -3.59 -9.77 -2.00
C SER A 343 -4.20 -9.49 -3.36
N GLU A 344 -3.36 -9.40 -4.41
CA GLU A 344 -3.82 -9.23 -5.80
C GLU A 344 -4.74 -10.38 -6.20
N LEU A 345 -4.48 -11.59 -5.73
CA LEU A 345 -5.33 -12.73 -6.04
C LEU A 345 -6.76 -12.64 -5.44
N ARG A 346 -7.03 -11.67 -4.56
CA ARG A 346 -8.22 -11.61 -3.72
C ARG A 346 -9.25 -10.59 -4.16
N LYS A 347 -9.50 -10.44 -5.46
CA LYS A 347 -10.59 -9.58 -6.00
C LYS A 347 -11.96 -9.77 -5.33
N ASP A 348 -12.21 -10.91 -4.69
CA ASP A 348 -13.41 -11.24 -3.91
C ASP A 348 -13.47 -10.61 -2.51
N GLY A 349 -12.35 -10.15 -1.95
CA GLY A 349 -12.24 -9.74 -0.55
C GLY A 349 -12.72 -8.32 -0.22
N HIS A 350 -13.06 -7.52 -1.22
CA HIS A 350 -13.39 -6.10 -1.05
C HIS A 350 -14.82 -5.86 -0.52
N PRO A 351 -15.08 -4.74 0.20
CA PRO A 351 -16.42 -4.34 0.60
C PRO A 351 -17.36 -4.10 -0.57
N SER A 352 -16.85 -3.60 -1.70
CA SER A 352 -17.67 -3.19 -2.83
C SER A 352 -18.75 -2.20 -2.38
N ILE A 353 -20.03 -2.50 -2.56
CA ILE A 353 -21.15 -1.64 -2.11
C ILE A 353 -21.61 -1.92 -0.67
N TYR A 354 -20.92 -2.79 0.06
CA TYR A 354 -21.26 -3.22 1.42
C TYR A 354 -20.40 -2.49 2.47
N SER A 355 -20.12 -1.20 2.26
CA SER A 355 -19.23 -0.36 3.09
C SER A 355 -19.97 0.68 3.95
N GLY A 356 -21.25 0.43 4.24
CA GLY A 356 -22.07 1.16 5.21
C GLY A 356 -22.52 2.58 4.90
N ASP A 357 -21.70 3.39 4.25
CA ASP A 357 -21.97 4.83 4.07
C ASP A 357 -22.59 5.17 2.69
N LEU A 358 -23.05 4.17 1.95
CA LEU A 358 -23.65 4.37 0.63
C LEU A 358 -25.15 4.61 0.70
N SER A 359 -25.61 5.71 0.09
CA SER A 359 -27.02 6.01 -0.18
C SER A 359 -27.66 4.95 -1.11
N PRO A 360 -29.00 4.84 -1.16
CA PRO A 360 -29.67 3.94 -2.10
C PRO A 360 -29.23 4.17 -3.55
N GLU A 361 -29.07 5.43 -3.96
CA GLU A 361 -28.61 5.81 -5.31
C GLU A 361 -27.18 5.34 -5.55
N GLN A 362 -26.28 5.53 -4.57
CA GLN A 362 -24.91 5.06 -4.67
C GLN A 362 -24.86 3.53 -4.76
N ARG A 363 -25.60 2.79 -3.92
CA ARG A 363 -25.66 1.32 -3.95
C ARG A 363 -26.17 0.79 -5.29
N SER A 364 -27.09 1.51 -5.94
CA SER A 364 -27.59 1.14 -7.27
C SER A 364 -26.59 1.33 -8.41
N ASN A 365 -25.46 2.02 -8.17
CA ASN A 365 -24.43 2.30 -9.17
C ASN A 365 -23.03 1.79 -8.75
N PRO A 366 -22.83 0.47 -8.60
CA PRO A 366 -21.59 -0.13 -8.13
C PRO A 366 -20.37 0.22 -9.01
N ALA A 367 -20.57 0.55 -10.28
CA ALA A 367 -19.49 0.98 -11.16
C ALA A 367 -18.77 2.25 -10.67
N ARG A 368 -19.44 3.09 -9.86
CA ARG A 368 -18.88 4.33 -9.31
C ARG A 368 -18.72 4.34 -7.80
N SER A 369 -19.51 3.53 -7.09
CA SER A 369 -19.61 3.57 -5.63
C SER A 369 -18.94 2.40 -4.92
N ALA A 370 -18.58 1.34 -5.65
CA ALA A 370 -17.93 0.19 -5.02
C ALA A 370 -16.55 0.58 -4.47
N ASP A 371 -16.33 0.27 -3.21
CA ASP A 371 -15.00 0.27 -2.62
C ASP A 371 -14.27 -1.00 -3.06
N CYS A 372 -13.28 -0.82 -3.94
CA CYS A 372 -12.37 -1.87 -4.37
C CYS A 372 -10.93 -1.58 -3.92
N SER A 373 -10.79 -0.86 -2.80
CA SER A 373 -9.50 -0.50 -2.18
C SER A 373 -9.33 -1.13 -0.79
N HIS A 374 -10.33 -1.04 0.08
CA HIS A 374 -10.31 -1.63 1.41
C HIS A 374 -10.77 -3.07 1.42
N TRP A 375 -10.75 -3.74 2.58
CA TRP A 375 -11.08 -5.15 2.70
C TRP A 375 -12.14 -5.41 3.77
N CYS A 376 -13.01 -6.36 3.47
CA CYS A 376 -13.99 -6.86 4.44
C CYS A 376 -13.28 -7.45 5.66
N LEU A 377 -13.88 -7.25 6.84
CA LEU A 377 -13.52 -7.92 8.09
C LEU A 377 -14.68 -8.78 8.61
N PRO A 378 -14.47 -10.07 8.96
CA PRO A 378 -13.25 -10.86 8.71
C PRO A 378 -12.91 -10.97 7.21
N GLY A 379 -11.64 -11.28 6.88
CA GLY A 379 -11.20 -11.35 5.49
C GLY A 379 -9.69 -11.32 5.29
N LEU A 380 -9.24 -10.69 4.20
CA LEU A 380 -7.84 -10.66 3.79
C LEU A 380 -6.88 -10.09 4.85
N PRO A 381 -7.21 -9.00 5.58
CA PRO A 381 -6.33 -8.50 6.63
C PRO A 381 -6.05 -9.50 7.76
N ASP A 382 -6.92 -10.49 7.98
CA ASP A 382 -6.67 -11.58 8.94
C ASP A 382 -5.49 -12.46 8.50
N THR A 383 -5.27 -12.57 7.18
CA THR A 383 -4.09 -13.24 6.62
C THR A 383 -2.84 -12.39 6.77
N TRP A 384 -2.94 -11.08 6.57
CA TRP A 384 -1.82 -10.17 6.85
C TRP A 384 -1.38 -10.26 8.31
N ASN A 385 -2.34 -10.36 9.23
CA ASN A 385 -2.06 -10.53 10.66
C ASN A 385 -1.54 -11.92 11.03
N GLN A 386 -1.91 -12.99 10.32
CA GLN A 386 -1.24 -14.28 10.46
C GLN A 386 0.22 -14.25 10.00
N LEU A 387 0.51 -13.59 8.88
CA LEU A 387 1.88 -13.44 8.37
C LEU A 387 2.72 -12.56 9.30
N PHE A 388 2.14 -11.47 9.80
CA PHE A 388 2.73 -10.63 10.84
C PHE A 388 2.99 -11.42 12.12
N TYR A 389 2.04 -12.22 12.59
CA TYR A 389 2.20 -13.10 13.75
C TYR A 389 3.34 -14.10 13.58
N ALA A 390 3.42 -14.73 12.40
CA ALA A 390 4.51 -15.65 12.05
C ALA A 390 5.85 -14.92 12.12
N ALA A 391 6.02 -13.83 11.37
CA ALA A 391 7.27 -13.06 11.33
C ALA A 391 7.64 -12.40 12.68
N LEU A 392 6.66 -12.14 13.55
CA LEU A 392 6.88 -11.56 14.87
C LEU A 392 7.40 -12.57 15.90
N PHE A 393 7.04 -13.85 15.81
CA PHE A 393 7.35 -14.82 16.87
C PHE A 393 8.10 -16.08 16.44
N PHE A 394 8.24 -16.31 15.14
CA PHE A 394 8.89 -17.47 14.53
C PHE A 394 9.89 -16.99 13.48
#